data_AF-A0A151T7Y0-F1
#
_entry.id   AF-A0A151T7Y0-F1
#
_cell.length_a   1.000
_cell.length_b   1.000
_cell.length_c   1.000
_cell.angle_alpha   90.00
_cell.angle_beta   90.00
_cell.angle_gamma   90.00
#
_symmetry.space_group_name_H-M   'P 1'
#
loop_
_entity.id
_entity.type
_entity.pdbx_description
1 polymer ?
#
loop_
_entity_poly.entity_id
_entity_poly.type
_entity_poly.pdbx_seq_one_letter_code
_entity_poly.pdbx_strand_id
1 'polypeptide(L)'
;FKPCIDGFAFCKPIVQVDGTFLYGRYKGTLLVAVAQDGRNNIIPIAFAVVEGETSDACFFFLKNLRRYVTPQDELCLISDRHEAIRSAYSRNGSGWTEDNSVHVYCIRHIAQNFMRRFKNAALKKDVVNMGKFIITFFKAFDYYF
;
A
#
# COMPACT_ATOMS: atom_id res chain seq x y z
N PHE A 1 7.16 -10.30 14.85
CA PHE A 1 7.33 -9.21 13.86
C PHE A 1 8.49 -8.25 14.14
N LYS A 2 9.11 -8.23 15.34
CA LYS A 2 10.26 -7.34 15.66
C LYS A 2 11.38 -7.31 14.60
N PRO A 3 11.84 -8.45 14.03
CA PRO A 3 12.86 -8.41 12.98
C PRO A 3 12.42 -7.67 11.71
N CYS A 4 11.15 -7.79 11.30
CA CYS A 4 10.61 -7.07 10.14
C CYS A 4 10.46 -5.57 10.42
N ILE A 5 10.08 -5.21 11.66
CA ILE A 5 9.98 -3.82 12.12
C ILE A 5 11.38 -3.17 12.08
N ASP A 6 12.37 -3.83 12.67
CA ASP A 6 13.75 -3.31 12.69
C ASP A 6 14.36 -3.30 11.29
N GLY A 7 14.02 -4.30 10.47
CA GLY A 7 14.48 -4.44 9.09
C GLY A 7 13.94 -3.36 8.16
N PHE A 8 12.82 -2.71 8.48
CA PHE A 8 12.24 -1.67 7.63
C PHE A 8 13.17 -0.46 7.45
N ALA A 9 14.02 -0.15 8.44
CA ALA A 9 15.03 0.91 8.32
C ALA A 9 16.05 0.67 7.19
N PHE A 10 16.20 -0.57 6.74
CA PHE A 10 17.08 -0.98 5.63
C PHE A 10 16.31 -1.22 4.32
N CYS A 11 14.99 -1.03 4.34
CA CYS A 11 14.14 -1.11 3.16
C CYS A 11 14.12 0.22 2.41
N LYS A 12 13.65 0.19 1.17
CA LYS A 12 13.25 1.41 0.45
C LYS A 12 12.16 2.14 1.26
N PRO A 13 12.08 3.48 1.19
CA PRO A 13 11.09 4.27 1.92
C PRO A 13 9.69 4.16 1.28
N ILE A 14 9.24 2.94 1.00
CA ILE A 14 8.01 2.64 0.28
C ILE A 14 7.29 1.51 1.02
N VAL A 15 6.01 1.73 1.26
CA VAL A 15 5.14 0.79 1.94
C VAL A 15 3.94 0.55 1.05
N GLN A 16 3.65 -0.71 0.75
CA GLN A 16 2.43 -1.07 0.04
C GLN A 16 1.43 -1.70 1.00
N VAL A 17 0.20 -1.20 1.00
CA VAL A 17 -0.91 -1.70 1.82
C VAL A 17 -2.02 -2.22 0.92
N ASP A 18 -2.51 -3.41 1.24
CA ASP A 18 -3.65 -4.02 0.56
C ASP A 18 -4.55 -4.78 1.53
N GLY A 19 -5.82 -4.93 1.16
CA GLY A 19 -6.84 -5.68 1.90
C GLY A 19 -7.30 -6.88 1.09
N THR A 20 -7.44 -8.04 1.73
CA THR A 20 -8.05 -9.21 1.09
C THR A 20 -9.13 -9.82 1.97
N PHE A 21 -10.26 -10.18 1.36
CA PHE A 21 -11.36 -10.81 2.08
C PHE A 21 -10.97 -12.22 2.52
N LEU A 22 -11.23 -12.53 3.78
CA LEU A 22 -11.10 -13.87 4.31
C LEU A 22 -12.32 -14.70 3.92
N TYR A 23 -12.07 -15.85 3.31
CA TYR A 23 -13.10 -16.80 2.90
C TYR A 23 -13.16 -17.97 3.89
N GLY A 24 -14.36 -18.45 4.19
CA GLY A 24 -14.58 -19.61 5.06
C GLY A 24 -15.57 -19.33 6.18
N ARG A 25 -15.41 -20.04 7.31
CA ARG A 25 -16.32 -19.93 8.47
C ARG A 25 -16.24 -18.58 9.17
N TYR A 26 -15.08 -17.94 9.11
CA TYR A 26 -14.83 -16.62 9.69
C TYR A 26 -14.74 -15.60 8.56
N LYS A 27 -15.68 -14.66 8.55
CA LYS A 27 -15.67 -13.52 7.63
C LYS A 27 -14.74 -12.44 8.18
N GLY A 28 -14.19 -11.62 7.29
CA GLY A 28 -13.36 -10.48 7.66
C GLY A 28 -12.47 -10.04 6.51
N THR A 29 -11.56 -9.11 6.82
CA THR A 29 -10.53 -8.64 5.91
C THR A 29 -9.17 -8.80 6.57
N LEU A 30 -8.22 -9.36 5.82
CA LEU A 30 -6.81 -9.34 6.17
C LEU A 30 -6.18 -8.11 5.51
N LEU A 31 -5.77 -7.14 6.33
CA LEU A 31 -4.95 -6.01 5.92
C LEU A 31 -3.48 -6.39 6.03
N VAL A 32 -2.69 -6.12 4.99
CA VAL A 32 -1.25 -6.42 4.96
C VAL A 32 -0.49 -5.19 4.49
N ALA A 33 0.63 -4.91 5.17
CA ALA A 33 1.63 -3.96 4.74
C ALA A 33 2.92 -4.70 4.37
N VAL A 34 3.47 -4.38 3.21
CA VAL A 34 4.74 -4.91 2.71
C VAL A 34 5.69 -3.78 2.36
N ALA A 35 6.99 -4.04 2.50
CA ALA A 35 8.07 -3.18 2.04
C ALA A 35 8.97 -3.94 1.07
N GLN A 36 9.91 -3.24 0.44
CA GLN A 36 10.96 -3.84 -0.37
C GLN A 36 12.34 -3.48 0.16
N ASP A 37 13.23 -4.46 0.21
CA ASP A 37 14.65 -4.18 0.47
C ASP A 37 15.34 -3.55 -0.76
N GLY A 38 16.62 -3.22 -0.61
CA GLY A 38 17.45 -2.70 -1.71
C GLY A 38 17.64 -3.67 -2.90
N ARG A 39 17.25 -4.94 -2.75
CA ARG A 39 17.31 -5.99 -3.79
C ARG A 39 15.95 -6.34 -4.36
N ASN A 40 14.92 -5.54 -4.09
CA ASN A 40 13.53 -5.76 -4.53
C ASN A 40 12.86 -6.99 -3.90
N ASN A 41 13.39 -7.56 -2.82
CA ASN A 41 12.70 -8.63 -2.10
C ASN A 41 11.52 -8.04 -1.33
N ILE A 42 10.34 -8.66 -1.46
CA ILE A 42 9.14 -8.25 -0.74
C ILE A 42 9.21 -8.80 0.68
N ILE A 43 9.07 -7.91 1.66
CA ILE A 43 9.11 -8.24 3.09
C ILE A 43 7.78 -7.81 3.73
N PRO A 44 7.00 -8.73 4.32
CA PRO A 44 5.84 -8.34 5.10
C PRO A 44 6.29 -7.63 6.38
N ILE A 45 5.75 -6.44 6.64
CA ILE A 45 6.14 -5.61 7.79
C ILE A 45 5.03 -5.47 8.84
N ALA A 46 3.77 -5.64 8.44
CA ALA A 46 2.64 -5.70 9.37
C ALA A 46 1.43 -6.41 8.73
N PHE A 47 0.54 -6.91 9.58
CA PHE A 47 -0.78 -7.38 9.16
C PHE A 47 -1.81 -7.17 10.28
N ALA A 48 -3.08 -7.13 9.93
CA ALA A 48 -4.19 -7.15 10.87
C ALA A 48 -5.38 -7.91 10.28
N VAL A 49 -6.05 -8.69 11.12
CA VAL A 49 -7.36 -9.28 10.80
C VAL A 49 -8.42 -8.38 11.40
N VAL A 50 -9.30 -7.86 10.54
CA VAL A 50 -10.35 -6.93 10.92
C VAL A 50 -11.71 -7.44 10.41
N GLU A 51 -12.79 -6.92 10.98
CA GLU A 51 -14.15 -7.33 10.62
C GLU A 51 -14.52 -6.98 9.16
N GLY A 52 -13.85 -5.98 8.58
CA GLY A 52 -13.98 -5.58 7.19
C GLY A 52 -13.08 -4.40 6.85
N GLU A 53 -13.03 -4.05 5.56
CA GLU A 53 -12.29 -2.90 5.06
C GLU A 53 -13.06 -1.59 5.28
N THR A 54 -13.25 -1.22 6.54
CA THR A 54 -13.94 0.01 6.95
C THR A 54 -12.94 1.14 7.20
N SER A 55 -13.42 2.39 7.17
CA SER A 55 -12.59 3.57 7.46
C SER A 55 -11.93 3.49 8.84
N ASP A 56 -12.63 3.01 9.86
CA ASP A 56 -12.09 2.85 11.22
C ASP A 56 -11.05 1.73 11.31
N ALA A 57 -11.30 0.59 10.65
CA ALA A 57 -10.34 -0.52 10.61
C ALA A 57 -9.05 -0.14 9.89
N CYS A 58 -9.16 0.52 8.73
CA CYS A 58 -8.02 1.03 7.98
C CYS A 58 -7.28 2.13 8.76
N PHE A 59 -8.00 3.02 9.46
CA PHE A 59 -7.39 4.05 10.31
C PHE A 59 -6.61 3.43 11.46
N PHE A 60 -7.20 2.46 12.16
CA PHE A 60 -6.51 1.70 13.19
C PHE A 60 -5.23 1.08 12.64
N PHE A 61 -5.30 0.42 11.48
CA PHE A 61 -4.14 -0.23 10.88
C PHE A 61 -3.05 0.77 10.49
N LEU A 62 -3.38 1.82 9.72
CA LEU A 62 -2.42 2.81 9.24
C LEU A 62 -1.79 3.61 10.39
N LYS A 63 -2.56 3.96 11.42
CA LYS A 63 -2.05 4.67 12.60
C LYS A 63 -1.00 3.83 13.36
N ASN A 64 -1.29 2.55 13.57
CA ASN A 64 -0.36 1.65 14.25
C ASN A 64 0.86 1.33 13.37
N LEU A 65 0.66 1.18 12.06
CA LEU A 65 1.74 1.00 11.09
C LEU A 65 2.74 2.17 11.17
N ARG A 66 2.24 3.41 11.09
CA ARG A 66 3.06 4.62 11.21
C ARG A 66 3.81 4.69 12.54
N ARG A 67 3.10 4.44 13.63
CA ARG A 67 3.64 4.60 14.98
C ARG A 67 4.72 3.58 15.33
N TYR A 68 4.54 2.33 14.94
CA TYR A 68 5.36 1.23 15.45
C TYR A 68 6.31 0.62 14.42
N VAL A 69 6.06 0.81 13.12
CA VAL A 69 6.81 0.14 12.05
C VAL A 69 7.51 1.14 11.16
N THR A 70 6.85 2.25 10.85
CA THR A 70 7.33 3.21 9.85
C THR A 70 7.44 4.63 10.43
N PRO A 71 8.23 4.86 11.51
CA PRO A 71 8.32 6.15 12.17
C PRO A 71 9.12 7.21 11.39
N GLN A 72 9.88 6.84 10.36
CA GLN A 72 10.60 7.80 9.53
C GLN A 72 9.66 8.60 8.59
N ASP A 73 10.15 9.74 8.11
CA ASP A 73 9.49 10.59 7.14
C ASP A 73 9.91 10.24 5.70
N GLU A 74 9.42 11.00 4.72
CA GLU A 74 9.66 10.84 3.28
C GLU A 74 9.22 9.46 2.74
N LEU A 75 8.15 8.90 3.32
CA LEU A 75 7.62 7.61 2.93
C LEU A 75 6.63 7.73 1.77
N CYS A 76 6.68 6.77 0.84
CA CYS A 76 5.65 6.58 -0.17
C CYS A 76 4.72 5.44 0.23
N LEU A 77 3.46 5.75 0.52
CA LEU A 77 2.41 4.76 0.73
C LEU A 77 1.72 4.43 -0.59
N ILE A 78 1.77 3.16 -1.00
CA ILE A 78 1.07 2.64 -2.18
C ILE A 78 -0.14 1.84 -1.70
N SER A 79 -1.33 2.11 -2.21
CA SER A 79 -2.51 1.28 -1.88
C SER A 79 -3.43 1.03 -3.06
N ASP A 80 -4.43 0.16 -2.89
CA ASP A 80 -5.60 0.17 -3.75
C ASP A 80 -6.37 1.51 -3.64
N ARG A 81 -7.27 1.74 -4.60
CA ARG A 81 -8.21 2.86 -4.69
C ARG A 81 -9.40 2.76 -3.73
N HIS A 82 -9.36 1.85 -2.76
CA HIS A 82 -10.45 1.68 -1.82
C HIS A 82 -10.60 2.91 -0.92
N GLU A 83 -11.83 3.42 -0.79
CA GLU A 83 -12.11 4.69 -0.10
C GLU A 83 -11.76 4.64 1.39
N ALA A 84 -11.86 3.46 2.02
CA ALA A 84 -11.49 3.28 3.42
C ALA A 84 -10.01 3.59 3.70
N ILE A 85 -9.09 3.14 2.83
CA ILE A 85 -7.65 3.40 2.98
C ILE A 85 -7.35 4.89 2.76
N ARG A 86 -7.92 5.48 1.70
CA ARG A 86 -7.76 6.91 1.41
C ARG A 86 -8.25 7.77 2.58
N SER A 87 -9.41 7.44 3.13
CA SER A 87 -10.00 8.16 4.27
C SER A 87 -9.15 8.00 5.52
N ALA A 88 -8.61 6.81 5.76
CA ALA A 88 -7.72 6.52 6.88
C ALA A 88 -6.39 7.28 6.80
N TYR A 89 -5.81 7.42 5.61
CA TYR A 89 -4.58 8.18 5.38
C TYR A 89 -4.77 9.66 5.74
N SER A 90 -5.80 10.30 5.17
CA SER A 90 -6.08 11.73 5.36
C SER A 90 -6.73 12.08 6.71
N ARG A 91 -7.04 11.10 7.56
CA ARG A 91 -7.71 11.35 8.84
C ARG A 91 -6.72 11.90 9.87
N ASN A 92 -7.13 12.97 10.56
CA ASN A 92 -6.34 13.56 11.64
C ASN A 92 -5.91 12.52 12.68
N GLY A 93 -4.61 12.54 13.03
CA GLY A 93 -4.03 11.60 13.99
C GLY A 93 -3.64 10.24 13.41
N SER A 94 -3.69 10.06 12.08
CA SER A 94 -3.13 8.89 11.38
C SER A 94 -1.59 8.88 11.45
N GLY A 95 -0.97 10.07 11.55
CA GLY A 95 0.47 10.28 11.46
C GLY A 95 1.01 10.31 10.02
N TRP A 96 0.14 10.08 9.04
CA TRP A 96 0.43 10.25 7.62
C TRP A 96 -0.03 11.64 7.19
N THR A 97 0.89 12.46 6.71
CA THR A 97 0.62 13.82 6.22
C THR A 97 1.34 14.06 4.91
N GLU A 98 0.90 15.05 4.13
CA GLU A 98 1.57 15.43 2.87
C GLU A 98 2.99 15.98 3.10
N ASP A 99 3.27 16.47 4.32
CA ASP A 99 4.61 16.95 4.69
C ASP A 99 5.61 15.81 4.93
N ASN A 100 5.14 14.64 5.37
CA ASN A 100 6.02 13.53 5.78
C ASN A 100 5.87 12.26 4.94
N SER A 101 4.90 12.23 4.03
CA SER A 101 4.62 11.08 3.19
C SER A 101 3.83 11.44 1.94
N VAL A 102 3.94 10.59 0.92
CA VAL A 102 3.16 10.69 -0.31
C VAL A 102 2.29 9.45 -0.42
N HIS A 103 0.99 9.63 -0.68
CA HIS A 103 0.07 8.54 -0.99
C HIS A 103 -0.15 8.44 -2.49
N VAL A 104 0.05 7.24 -3.05
CA VAL A 104 -0.19 6.94 -4.45
C VAL A 104 -1.01 5.67 -4.61
N TYR A 105 -1.75 5.58 -5.73
CA TYR A 105 -2.48 4.38 -6.06
C TYR A 105 -1.61 3.36 -6.80
N CYS A 106 -1.81 2.10 -6.47
CA CYS A 106 -1.15 0.98 -7.13
C CYS A 106 -1.47 0.95 -8.63
N ILE A 107 -0.43 1.02 -9.47
CA ILE A 107 -0.58 1.01 -10.94
C ILE A 107 -1.23 -0.28 -11.45
N ARG A 108 -1.04 -1.42 -10.76
CA ARG A 108 -1.72 -2.66 -11.13
C ARG A 108 -3.23 -2.51 -10.92
N HIS A 109 -3.67 -2.02 -9.77
CA HIS A 109 -5.09 -1.81 -9.50
C HIS A 109 -5.71 -0.83 -10.50
N ILE A 110 -5.00 0.26 -10.83
CA ILE A 110 -5.40 1.17 -11.90
C ILE A 110 -5.56 0.43 -13.23
N ALA A 111 -4.57 -0.36 -13.64
CA ALA A 111 -4.60 -1.11 -14.89
C ALA A 111 -5.69 -2.19 -14.93
N GLN A 112 -5.97 -2.84 -13.81
CA GLN A 112 -7.05 -3.82 -13.68
C GLN A 112 -8.41 -3.15 -13.81
N ASN A 113 -8.62 -2.01 -13.12
CA ASN A 113 -9.83 -1.22 -13.23
C ASN A 113 -10.02 -0.64 -14.65
N PHE A 114 -8.93 -0.20 -15.30
CA PHE A 114 -8.94 0.23 -16.69
C PHE A 114 -9.42 -0.89 -17.61
N MET A 115 -8.89 -2.11 -17.46
CA MET A 115 -9.32 -3.27 -18.25
C MET A 115 -10.78 -3.65 -18.03
N ARG A 116 -11.26 -3.59 -16.78
CA ARG A 116 -12.67 -3.86 -16.46
C ARG A 116 -13.61 -2.89 -17.19
N ARG A 117 -13.20 -1.62 -17.34
CA ARG A 117 -14.01 -0.57 -17.99
C ARG A 117 -13.87 -0.53 -19.51
N PHE A 118 -12.65 -0.50 -20.02
CA PHE A 118 -12.38 -0.22 -21.43
C PHE A 118 -12.05 -1.46 -22.26
N LYS A 119 -11.69 -2.58 -21.62
CA LYS A 119 -11.41 -3.88 -22.27
C LYS A 119 -10.37 -3.80 -23.41
N ASN A 120 -9.42 -2.87 -23.33
CA ASN A 120 -8.38 -2.66 -24.36
C ASN A 120 -6.98 -2.93 -23.80
N ALA A 121 -6.35 -4.01 -24.25
CA ALA A 121 -5.06 -4.46 -23.76
C ALA A 121 -3.88 -3.57 -24.21
N ALA A 122 -3.95 -2.97 -25.40
CA ALA A 122 -2.91 -2.07 -25.88
C ALA A 122 -2.86 -0.80 -25.03
N LEU A 123 -4.01 -0.15 -24.83
CA LEU A 123 -4.10 1.05 -23.98
C LEU A 123 -3.75 0.76 -22.52
N LYS A 124 -4.08 -0.43 -22.00
CA LYS A 124 -3.62 -0.86 -20.67
C LYS A 124 -2.09 -0.86 -20.59
N LYS A 125 -1.40 -1.35 -21.62
CA LYS A 125 0.06 -1.37 -21.66
C LYS A 125 0.63 0.05 -21.62
N ASP A 126 0.02 0.98 -22.35
CA ASP A 126 0.44 2.38 -22.36
C ASP A 126 0.23 3.03 -20.98
N VAL A 127 -0.91 2.80 -20.33
CA VAL A 127 -1.19 3.28 -18.96
C VAL A 127 -0.15 2.75 -17.96
N VAL A 128 0.16 1.44 -18.03
CA VAL A 128 1.17 0.83 -17.16
C VAL A 128 2.55 1.41 -17.42
N ASN A 129 2.93 1.62 -18.69
CA ASN A 129 4.22 2.18 -19.06
C ASN A 129 4.37 3.63 -18.59
N MET A 130 3.32 4.44 -18.71
CA MET A 130 3.28 5.80 -18.16
C MET A 130 3.44 5.80 -16.64
N GLY A 131 2.72 4.92 -15.94
CA GLY A 131 2.84 4.77 -14.49
C GLY A 131 4.23 4.32 -14.06
N LYS A 132 4.83 3.37 -14.79
CA LYS A 132 6.20 2.91 -14.56
C LYS A 132 7.21 4.05 -14.73
N PHE A 133 7.09 4.88 -15.75
CA PHE A 133 7.99 6.02 -15.96
C PHE A 133 8.01 6.99 -14.77
N ILE A 134 6.83 7.28 -14.20
CA ILE A 134 6.69 8.11 -12.99
C ILE A 134 7.36 7.41 -11.79
N ILE A 135 7.12 6.12 -11.61
CA ILE A 135 7.66 5.31 -10.51
C ILE A 135 9.19 5.11 -10.61
N THR A 136 9.73 4.96 -11.82
CA THR A 136 11.18 4.89 -12.10
C THR A 136 11.87 6.21 -11.79
N PHE A 137 11.20 7.35 -11.98
CA PHE A 137 11.70 8.66 -11.53
C PHE A 137 11.86 8.72 -9.99
N PHE A 138 11.05 7.96 -9.25
CA PHE A 138 11.13 7.79 -7.80
C PHE A 138 11.98 6.56 -7.34
N LYS A 139 12.64 5.82 -8.25
CA LYS A 139 13.33 4.53 -7.98
C LYS A 139 12.48 3.56 -7.14
N ALA A 140 11.16 3.62 -7.29
CA ALA A 140 10.23 3.02 -6.36
C ALA A 140 9.70 1.68 -6.90
N PHE A 141 9.64 0.66 -6.06
CA PHE A 141 8.89 -0.59 -6.25
C PHE A 141 8.81 -1.21 -7.67
N ASP A 142 9.76 -2.09 -8.00
CA ASP A 142 9.61 -3.03 -9.11
C ASP A 142 8.90 -4.29 -8.58
N TYR A 143 7.68 -4.58 -9.04
CA TYR A 143 6.76 -5.74 -8.74
C TYR A 143 5.52 -5.40 -7.89
N TYR A 144 4.29 -5.49 -8.43
CA TYR A 144 3.43 -6.69 -8.64
C TYR A 144 3.08 -7.43 -7.34
N PHE A 145 2.19 -6.85 -6.54
CA PHE A 145 0.95 -7.58 -6.30
C PHE A 145 -0.02 -7.16 -7.36
#